data_AF-A0A445AH84-F1
#
_entry.id   AF-A0A445AH84-F1
#
_cell.length_a   1.000
_cell.length_b   1.000
_cell.length_c   1.000
_cell.angle_alpha   90.00
_cell.angle_beta   90.00
_cell.angle_gamma   90.00
#
_symmetry.space_group_name_H-M   'P 1'
#
loop_
_entity.id
_entity.type
_entity.pdbx_description
1 polymer ?
#
loop_
_entity_poly.entity_id
_entity_poly.type
_entity_poly.pdbx_seq_one_letter_code
_entity_poly.pdbx_strand_id
1 'polypeptide(L)'
;MKRALEACMPTTVHRWCIWHIMKKIPSKLNRYKGHADIEQEMSQVVWNSHSKDSFDRNWNDFLLNFGLADNKWLSDLYEDRHIWVPIYLDHHFWAGMRSTQRSESMHSFFNKYITRNSSLIQFVKQYDNCLGSREQAERELDAADFHTLIPCATKSCIEAQFQDAYTHAKFREVQAQFRGKANCITRLKNSALGYGKKYTWNRSC
;
A
#
# COMPACT_ATOMS: atom_id res chain seq x y z
N MET A 1 14.05 18.68 -2.53
CA MET A 1 14.49 17.27 -2.47
C MET A 1 14.88 16.74 -3.85
N LYS A 2 14.05 16.86 -4.89
CA LYS A 2 14.34 16.40 -6.27
C LYS A 2 15.77 16.69 -6.77
N ARG A 3 16.20 17.96 -6.81
CA ARG A 3 17.55 18.36 -7.26
C ARG A 3 18.70 17.71 -6.47
N ALA A 4 18.53 17.52 -5.16
CA ALA A 4 19.54 16.88 -4.33
C ALA A 4 19.60 15.36 -4.59
N LEU A 5 18.46 14.72 -4.83
CA LEU A 5 18.41 13.30 -5.22
C LEU A 5 19.01 13.08 -6.60
N GLU A 6 18.73 13.96 -7.57
CA GLU A 6 19.35 13.89 -8.91
C GLU A 6 20.87 14.03 -8.85
N ALA A 7 21.40 14.86 -7.93
CA ALA A 7 22.83 15.03 -7.74
C ALA A 7 23.50 13.85 -7.02
N CYS A 8 22.88 13.35 -5.94
CA CYS A 8 23.51 12.33 -5.08
C CYS A 8 23.16 10.89 -5.46
N MET A 9 22.02 10.67 -6.13
CA MET A 9 21.47 9.36 -6.47
C MET A 9 20.77 9.41 -7.84
N PRO A 10 21.51 9.60 -8.94
CA PRO A 10 20.95 9.88 -10.27
C PRO A 10 20.10 8.73 -10.85
N THR A 11 20.31 7.50 -10.39
CA THR A 11 19.52 6.32 -10.80
C THR A 11 18.24 6.13 -9.99
N THR A 12 18.01 6.94 -8.95
CA THR A 12 16.84 6.83 -8.08
C THR A 12 15.67 7.60 -8.66
N VAL A 13 14.56 6.89 -8.88
CA VAL A 13 13.31 7.51 -9.32
C VAL A 13 12.60 8.13 -8.13
N HIS A 14 12.54 9.47 -8.12
CA HIS A 14 11.84 10.21 -7.08
C HIS A 14 10.34 10.30 -7.40
N ARG A 15 9.54 9.72 -6.51
CA ARG A 15 8.08 9.73 -6.58
C ARG A 15 7.48 10.62 -5.49
N TRP A 16 6.45 11.40 -5.82
CA TRP A 16 5.67 12.09 -4.81
C TRP A 16 4.72 11.16 -4.08
N CYS A 17 4.57 11.38 -2.77
CA CYS A 17 3.67 10.59 -1.95
C CYS A 17 2.21 10.92 -2.27
N ILE A 18 1.48 9.99 -2.89
CA ILE A 18 0.07 10.16 -3.27
C ILE A 18 -0.77 10.61 -2.08
N TRP A 19 -0.58 10.04 -0.89
CA TRP A 19 -1.39 10.44 0.27
C TRP A 19 -1.17 11.86 0.73
N HIS A 20 0.05 12.39 0.61
CA HIS A 20 0.27 13.81 0.89
C HIS A 20 -0.45 14.68 -0.15
N ILE A 21 -0.59 14.21 -1.39
CA ILE A 21 -1.41 14.85 -2.41
C ILE A 21 -2.89 14.74 -2.03
N MET A 22 -3.39 13.54 -1.71
CA MET A 22 -4.79 13.29 -1.35
C MET A 22 -5.20 14.07 -0.09
N LYS A 23 -4.33 14.15 0.93
CA LYS A 23 -4.52 14.95 2.15
C LYS A 23 -4.65 16.45 1.90
N LYS A 24 -4.08 16.95 0.80
CA LYS A 24 -4.21 18.36 0.42
C LYS A 24 -5.55 18.66 -0.25
N ILE A 25 -6.20 17.67 -0.88
CA ILE A 25 -7.47 17.84 -1.62
C ILE A 25 -8.53 18.56 -0.77
N PRO A 26 -8.86 18.13 0.46
CA PRO A 26 -9.89 18.80 1.26
C PRO A 26 -9.57 20.29 1.43
N SER A 27 -8.32 20.62 1.77
CA SER A 27 -7.91 22.02 1.97
C SER A 27 -7.82 22.84 0.68
N LYS A 28 -7.56 22.20 -0.46
CA LYS A 28 -7.44 22.87 -1.77
C LYS A 28 -8.78 23.08 -2.44
N LEU A 29 -9.75 22.20 -2.16
CA LEU A 29 -11.05 22.15 -2.84
C LEU A 29 -12.25 22.36 -1.90
N ASN A 30 -12.05 22.71 -0.62
CA ASN A 30 -13.12 23.00 0.34
C ASN A 30 -14.12 24.09 -0.10
N ARG A 31 -13.69 25.00 -0.98
CA ARG A 31 -14.54 26.09 -1.51
C ARG A 31 -15.55 25.63 -2.56
N TYR A 32 -15.41 24.42 -3.09
CA TYR A 32 -16.30 23.87 -4.10
C TYR A 32 -17.47 23.14 -3.44
N LYS A 33 -18.67 23.27 -4.02
CA LYS A 33 -19.83 22.47 -3.60
C LYS A 33 -19.57 21.00 -3.91
N GLY A 34 -20.00 20.09 -3.02
CA GLY A 34 -19.77 18.66 -3.20
C GLY A 34 -18.31 18.22 -2.98
N HIS A 35 -17.54 18.92 -2.13
CA HIS A 35 -16.13 18.59 -1.88
C HIS A 35 -15.89 17.13 -1.45
N ALA A 36 -16.82 16.51 -0.73
CA ALA A 36 -16.74 15.09 -0.39
C ALA A 36 -16.82 14.18 -1.64
N ASP A 37 -17.72 14.50 -2.59
CA ASP A 37 -17.84 13.78 -3.85
C ASP A 37 -16.61 14.00 -4.74
N ILE A 38 -16.06 15.22 -4.73
CA ILE A 38 -14.80 15.55 -5.43
C ILE A 38 -13.64 14.70 -4.89
N GLU A 39 -13.51 14.58 -3.57
CA GLU A 39 -12.48 13.76 -2.94
C GLU A 39 -12.61 12.28 -3.31
N GLN A 40 -13.84 11.77 -3.30
CA GLN A 40 -14.15 10.40 -3.68
C GLN A 40 -13.83 10.15 -5.16
N GLU A 41 -14.30 11.00 -6.06
CA GLU A 41 -14.09 10.84 -7.50
C GLU A 41 -12.61 10.95 -7.86
N MET A 42 -11.89 11.91 -7.30
CA MET A 42 -10.43 12.02 -7.50
C MET A 42 -9.71 10.75 -7.07
N SER A 43 -10.14 10.13 -5.96
CA SER A 43 -9.61 8.83 -5.53
C SER A 43 -9.87 7.73 -6.58
N GLN A 44 -11.10 7.66 -7.13
CA GLN A 44 -11.45 6.70 -8.17
C GLN A 44 -10.59 6.88 -9.42
N VAL A 45 -10.46 8.12 -9.92
CA VAL A 45 -9.64 8.44 -11.10
C VAL A 45 -8.19 8.02 -10.89
N VAL A 46 -7.61 8.29 -9.72
CA VAL A 46 -6.19 7.99 -9.43
C VAL A 46 -5.93 6.50 -9.25
N TRP A 47 -6.81 5.75 -8.58
CA TRP A 47 -6.55 4.36 -8.20
C TRP A 47 -7.09 3.32 -9.18
N ASN A 48 -8.16 3.64 -9.92
CA ASN A 48 -8.86 2.67 -10.79
C ASN A 48 -8.59 2.87 -12.29
N SER A 49 -7.65 3.73 -12.64
CA SER A 49 -7.20 3.86 -14.03
C SER A 49 -6.28 2.70 -14.41
N HIS A 50 -6.61 2.01 -15.51
CA HIS A 50 -5.90 0.82 -15.98
C HIS A 50 -4.95 1.09 -17.15
N SER A 51 -5.01 2.29 -17.73
CA SER A 51 -4.07 2.78 -18.75
C SER A 51 -3.87 4.29 -18.64
N LYS A 52 -2.78 4.82 -19.20
CA LYS A 52 -2.51 6.26 -19.25
C LYS A 52 -3.65 7.01 -19.94
N ASP A 53 -4.13 6.49 -21.08
CA ASP A 53 -5.24 7.10 -21.81
C ASP A 53 -6.55 7.08 -21.00
N SER A 54 -6.81 6.00 -20.23
CA SER A 54 -7.99 5.95 -19.36
C SER A 54 -7.90 6.98 -18.23
N PHE A 55 -6.70 7.18 -17.67
CA PHE A 55 -6.47 8.19 -16.66
C PHE A 55 -6.69 9.59 -17.23
N ASP A 56 -6.09 9.90 -18.38
CA ASP A 56 -6.19 11.24 -18.98
C ASP A 56 -7.65 11.59 -19.34
N ARG A 57 -8.42 10.62 -19.85
CA ARG A 57 -9.87 10.80 -20.08
C ARG A 57 -10.63 11.00 -18.77
N ASN A 58 -10.49 10.09 -17.82
CA ASN A 58 -11.21 10.15 -16.54
C ASN A 58 -10.87 11.42 -15.75
N TRP A 59 -9.61 11.89 -15.84
CA TRP A 59 -9.17 13.14 -15.23
C TRP A 59 -9.86 14.35 -15.87
N ASN A 60 -9.92 14.40 -17.20
CA ASN A 60 -10.64 15.46 -17.90
C ASN A 60 -12.15 15.46 -17.59
N ASP A 61 -12.78 14.29 -17.59
CA ASP A 61 -14.19 14.14 -17.23
C ASP A 61 -14.45 14.61 -15.79
N PHE A 62 -13.58 14.23 -14.85
CA PHE A 62 -13.60 14.72 -13.47
C PHE A 62 -13.50 16.26 -13.41
N LEU A 63 -12.57 16.87 -14.14
CA LEU A 63 -12.42 18.32 -14.14
C LEU A 63 -13.67 19.04 -14.69
N LEU A 64 -14.26 18.51 -15.76
CA LEU A 64 -15.46 19.07 -16.37
C LEU A 64 -16.70 18.92 -15.47
N ASN A 65 -16.92 17.73 -14.92
CA ASN A 65 -18.08 17.41 -14.10
C ASN A 65 -18.18 18.27 -12.83
N PHE A 66 -17.03 18.66 -12.26
CA PHE A 66 -16.97 19.47 -11.04
C PHE A 66 -16.62 20.94 -11.28
N GLY A 67 -16.50 21.39 -12.53
CA GLY A 67 -16.15 22.79 -12.85
C GLY A 67 -14.76 23.19 -12.34
N LEU A 68 -13.80 22.25 -12.43
CA LEU A 68 -12.44 22.38 -11.89
C LEU A 68 -11.38 22.69 -12.97
N ALA A 69 -11.79 22.83 -14.24
CA ALA A 69 -10.88 23.03 -15.37
C ALA A 69 -9.90 24.22 -15.18
N ASP A 70 -10.36 25.33 -14.60
CA ASP A 70 -9.54 26.52 -14.35
C ASP A 70 -8.73 26.47 -13.04
N ASN A 71 -8.76 25.34 -12.33
CA ASN A 71 -8.04 25.20 -11.08
C ASN A 71 -6.54 25.00 -11.32
N LYS A 72 -5.77 26.08 -11.13
CA LYS A 72 -4.30 26.07 -11.29
C LYS A 72 -3.62 24.93 -10.53
N TRP A 73 -4.05 24.62 -9.30
CA TRP A 73 -3.40 23.56 -8.52
C TRP A 73 -3.61 22.17 -9.14
N LEU A 74 -4.79 21.90 -9.69
CA LEU A 74 -5.07 20.64 -10.40
C LEU A 74 -4.35 20.57 -11.75
N SER A 75 -4.23 21.70 -12.44
CA SER A 75 -3.42 21.79 -13.67
C SER A 75 -1.94 21.50 -13.40
N ASP A 76 -1.33 22.18 -12.41
CA ASP A 76 0.06 21.92 -11.99
C ASP A 76 0.25 20.46 -11.58
N LEU A 77 -0.71 19.90 -10.83
CA LEU A 77 -0.67 18.51 -10.39
C LEU A 77 -0.76 17.51 -11.56
N TYR A 78 -1.52 17.83 -12.60
CA TYR A 78 -1.64 17.00 -13.81
C TYR A 78 -0.35 17.02 -14.65
N GLU A 79 0.33 18.15 -14.75
CA GLU A 79 1.65 18.21 -15.42
C GLU A 79 2.65 17.26 -14.76
N ASP A 80 2.62 17.20 -13.43
CA ASP A 80 3.43 16.30 -12.63
C ASP A 80 2.90 14.85 -12.56
N ARG A 81 1.89 14.45 -13.34
CA ARG A 81 1.27 13.09 -13.26
C ARG A 81 2.28 11.94 -13.34
N HIS A 82 3.35 12.13 -14.10
CA HIS A 82 4.42 11.16 -14.31
C HIS A 82 5.25 10.83 -13.05
N ILE A 83 5.18 11.64 -11.99
CA ILE A 83 5.91 11.41 -10.73
C ILE A 83 5.03 11.01 -9.55
N TRP A 84 3.70 10.93 -9.72
CA TRP A 84 2.81 10.56 -8.60
C TRP A 84 1.71 9.57 -8.96
N VAL A 85 1.18 9.61 -10.19
CA VAL A 85 0.05 8.76 -10.59
C VAL A 85 0.51 7.30 -10.76
N PRO A 86 -0.17 6.31 -10.16
CA PRO A 86 0.25 4.91 -10.22
C PRO A 86 0.44 4.36 -11.63
N ILE A 87 -0.50 4.63 -12.55
CA ILE A 87 -0.43 4.09 -13.92
C ILE A 87 0.71 4.66 -14.75
N TYR A 88 1.26 5.82 -14.35
CA TYR A 88 2.44 6.40 -14.96
C TYR A 88 3.75 5.88 -14.38
N LEU A 89 3.68 5.06 -13.32
CA LEU A 89 4.84 4.54 -12.59
C LEU A 89 4.88 3.01 -12.59
N ASP A 90 4.01 2.38 -13.38
CA ASP A 90 3.77 0.94 -13.46
C ASP A 90 4.97 0.11 -13.95
N HIS A 91 5.83 0.72 -14.75
CA HIS A 91 7.06 0.15 -15.29
C HIS A 91 8.22 0.12 -14.29
N HIS A 92 8.03 0.66 -13.08
CA HIS A 92 8.99 0.58 -11.99
C HIS A 92 8.49 -0.43 -10.94
N PHE A 93 9.35 -1.37 -10.53
CA PHE A 93 9.01 -2.31 -9.47
C PHE A 93 9.17 -1.66 -8.10
N TRP A 94 8.08 -1.57 -7.34
CA TRP A 94 8.07 -0.92 -6.02
C TRP A 94 7.82 -1.90 -4.86
N ALA A 95 7.91 -3.22 -5.07
CA ALA A 95 7.66 -4.24 -4.06
C ALA A 95 6.34 -4.05 -3.26
N GLY A 96 5.29 -3.56 -3.93
CA GLY A 96 4.01 -3.27 -3.28
C GLY A 96 3.99 -2.06 -2.34
N MET A 97 5.09 -1.30 -2.25
CA MET A 97 5.17 -0.09 -1.44
C MET A 97 4.26 0.99 -2.01
N ARG A 98 3.06 1.10 -1.44
CA ARG A 98 2.26 2.32 -1.57
C ARG A 98 3.00 3.42 -0.79
N SER A 99 3.06 4.62 -1.35
CA SER A 99 3.83 5.74 -0.77
C SER A 99 3.44 6.10 0.67
N THR A 100 2.32 5.59 1.18
CA THR A 100 1.82 5.73 2.54
C THR A 100 2.28 4.67 3.52
N GLN A 101 2.41 3.42 3.08
CA GLN A 101 2.45 2.29 4.01
C GLN A 101 3.64 2.41 4.98
N ARG A 102 4.78 2.88 4.48
CA ARG A 102 5.99 3.13 5.27
C ARG A 102 5.81 4.29 6.26
N SER A 103 5.27 5.43 5.83
CA SER A 103 5.11 6.59 6.71
C SER A 103 3.96 6.43 7.71
N GLU A 104 2.86 5.76 7.33
CA GLU A 104 1.73 5.46 8.21
C GLU A 104 2.12 4.43 9.27
N SER A 105 2.87 3.40 8.89
CA SER A 105 3.44 2.44 9.83
C SER A 105 4.36 3.15 10.82
N MET A 106 5.28 4.01 10.34
CA MET A 106 6.16 4.75 11.23
C MET A 106 5.40 5.75 12.11
N HIS A 107 4.41 6.45 11.57
CA HIS A 107 3.60 7.38 12.34
C HIS A 107 2.79 6.65 13.42
N SER A 108 2.14 5.52 13.08
CA SER A 108 1.44 4.67 14.04
C SER A 108 2.37 4.14 15.13
N PHE A 109 3.60 3.78 14.77
CA PHE A 109 4.61 3.34 15.72
C PHE A 109 5.00 4.45 16.69
N PHE A 110 5.38 5.64 16.19
CA PHE A 110 5.78 6.77 17.02
C PHE A 110 4.64 7.35 17.86
N ASN A 111 3.39 7.34 17.37
CA ASN A 111 2.23 7.83 18.10
C ASN A 111 1.97 7.08 19.42
N LYS A 112 2.55 5.88 19.62
CA LYS A 112 2.50 5.16 20.90
C LYS A 112 3.37 5.79 21.99
N TYR A 113 4.37 6.58 21.59
CA TYR A 113 5.40 7.15 22.49
C TYR A 113 5.38 8.68 22.51
N ILE A 114 5.02 9.32 21.38
CA ILE A 114 5.12 10.75 21.16
C ILE A 114 3.72 11.33 20.93
N THR A 115 3.42 12.42 21.62
CA THR A 115 2.15 13.16 21.45
C THR A 115 2.43 14.59 21.00
N ARG A 116 1.40 15.28 20.48
CA ARG A 116 1.51 16.68 20.07
C ARG A 116 1.94 17.62 21.20
N ASN A 117 1.70 17.25 22.46
CA ASN A 117 2.00 18.05 23.64
C ASN A 117 3.34 17.68 24.30
N SER A 118 4.09 16.74 23.71
CA SER A 118 5.41 16.35 24.23
C SER A 118 6.40 17.50 24.08
N SER A 119 7.11 17.85 25.16
CA SER A 119 8.21 18.82 25.09
C SER A 119 9.38 18.25 24.29
N LEU A 120 10.29 19.11 23.80
CA LEU A 120 11.45 18.66 23.02
C LEU A 120 12.34 17.68 23.82
N ILE A 121 12.50 17.90 25.12
CA ILE A 121 13.27 17.00 25.99
C ILE A 121 12.57 15.65 26.13
N GLN A 122 11.23 15.65 26.26
CA GLN A 122 10.44 14.42 26.29
C GLN A 122 10.49 13.68 24.95
N PHE A 123 10.46 14.41 23.83
CA PHE A 123 10.59 13.86 22.50
C PHE A 123 11.88 13.06 22.34
N VAL A 124 13.03 13.63 22.72
CA VAL A 124 14.33 12.92 22.60
C VAL A 124 14.32 11.62 23.40
N LYS A 125 13.90 11.68 24.67
CA LYS A 125 13.82 10.49 25.53
C LYS A 125 12.87 9.43 24.97
N GLN A 126 11.70 9.84 24.49
CA GLN A 126 10.71 8.91 23.95
C GLN A 126 11.14 8.35 22.60
N TYR A 127 11.88 9.12 21.80
CA TYR A 127 12.46 8.65 20.56
C TYR A 127 13.46 7.51 20.80
N ASP A 128 14.38 7.67 21.75
CA ASP A 128 15.34 6.61 22.10
C ASP A 128 14.64 5.36 22.64
N ASN A 129 13.64 5.52 23.51
CA ASN A 129 12.82 4.41 24.00
C ASN A 129 12.07 3.68 22.88
N CYS A 130 11.53 4.45 21.93
CA CYS A 130 10.80 3.94 20.78
C CYS A 130 11.73 3.11 19.87
N LEU A 131 12.96 3.59 19.64
CA LEU A 131 13.97 2.85 18.89
C LEU A 131 14.42 1.58 19.62
N GLY A 132 14.76 1.68 20.91
CA GLY A 132 15.18 0.53 21.71
C GLY A 132 14.12 -0.56 21.80
N SER A 133 12.84 -0.16 21.94
CA SER A 133 11.73 -1.11 21.91
C SER A 133 11.57 -1.80 20.56
N ARG A 134 11.85 -1.11 19.44
CA ARG A 134 11.77 -1.72 18.10
C ARG A 134 12.90 -2.71 17.90
N GLU A 135 14.12 -2.29 18.24
CA GLU A 135 15.32 -3.12 18.12
C GLU A 135 15.19 -4.39 18.96
N GLN A 136 14.70 -4.27 20.20
CA GLN A 136 14.48 -5.44 21.05
C GLN A 136 13.46 -6.41 20.44
N ALA A 137 12.35 -5.90 19.91
CA ALA A 137 11.35 -6.73 19.23
C ALA A 137 11.90 -7.40 17.95
N GLU A 138 12.72 -6.69 17.17
CA GLU A 138 13.42 -7.25 16.00
C GLU A 138 14.36 -8.39 16.42
N ARG A 139 15.18 -8.20 17.47
CA ARG A 139 16.07 -9.25 17.99
C ARG A 139 15.31 -10.48 18.50
N GLU A 140 14.19 -10.29 19.16
CA GLU A 140 13.34 -11.39 19.65
C GLU A 140 12.74 -12.19 18.49
N LEU A 141 12.30 -11.50 17.43
CA LEU A 141 11.78 -12.13 16.22
C LEU A 141 12.88 -12.89 15.47
N ASP A 142 14.07 -12.30 15.33
CA ASP A 142 15.22 -12.95 14.69
C ASP A 142 15.64 -14.19 15.48
N ALA A 143 15.75 -14.09 16.81
CA ALA A 143 16.06 -15.24 17.66
C ALA A 143 15.01 -16.37 17.50
N ALA A 144 13.72 -16.02 17.43
CA ALA A 144 12.67 -17.00 17.17
C ALA A 144 12.81 -17.61 15.77
N ASP A 145 13.18 -16.83 14.75
CA ASP A 145 13.41 -17.28 13.37
C ASP A 145 14.58 -18.27 13.29
N PHE A 146 15.69 -17.98 13.97
CA PHE A 146 16.86 -18.85 13.98
C PHE A 146 16.67 -20.14 14.78
N HIS A 147 15.89 -20.10 15.87
CA HIS A 147 15.81 -21.21 16.82
C HIS A 147 14.54 -22.05 16.72
N THR A 148 13.54 -21.59 15.97
CA THR A 148 12.29 -22.34 15.78
C THR A 148 12.02 -22.52 14.30
N LEU A 149 11.19 -23.50 13.97
CA LEU A 149 10.85 -23.80 12.59
C LEU A 149 9.34 -23.96 12.50
N ILE A 150 8.70 -23.11 11.69
CA ILE A 150 7.26 -23.18 11.45
C ILE A 150 7.00 -24.34 10.48
N PRO A 151 6.27 -25.40 10.87
CA PRO A 151 6.00 -26.52 9.96
C PRO A 151 5.18 -26.10 8.74
N CYS A 152 5.45 -26.72 7.59
CA CYS A 152 4.61 -26.61 6.40
C CYS A 152 3.18 -27.07 6.69
N ALA A 153 2.18 -26.35 6.17
CA ALA A 153 0.77 -26.69 6.30
C ALA A 153 0.32 -27.72 5.26
N THR A 154 1.06 -27.86 4.16
CA THR A 154 0.78 -28.81 3.08
C THR A 154 2.01 -29.65 2.77
N LYS A 155 1.83 -30.72 1.98
CA LYS A 155 2.94 -31.56 1.48
C LYS A 155 3.58 -31.02 0.19
N SER A 156 3.39 -29.73 -0.11
CA SER A 156 3.93 -29.10 -1.32
C SER A 156 5.43 -28.88 -1.18
N CYS A 157 6.22 -29.37 -2.14
CA CYS A 157 7.67 -29.11 -2.19
C CYS A 157 7.98 -27.61 -2.36
N ILE A 158 7.07 -26.84 -2.97
CA ILE A 158 7.21 -25.39 -3.13
C ILE A 158 7.03 -24.69 -1.77
N GLU A 159 6.15 -25.19 -0.89
CA GLU A 159 5.99 -24.60 0.45
C GLU A 159 7.26 -24.80 1.29
N ALA A 160 7.89 -25.97 1.19
CA ALA A 160 9.16 -26.26 1.87
C ALA A 160 10.30 -25.34 1.40
N GLN A 161 10.35 -24.98 0.12
CA GLN A 161 11.34 -24.00 -0.37
C GLN A 161 11.13 -22.62 0.25
N PHE A 162 9.88 -22.18 0.39
CA PHE A 162 9.58 -20.90 1.05
C PHE A 162 9.85 -20.94 2.55
N GLN A 163 9.68 -22.10 3.20
CA GLN A 163 9.99 -22.30 4.61
C GLN A 163 11.47 -22.08 4.91
N ASP A 164 12.34 -22.55 4.03
CA ASP A 164 13.80 -22.43 4.16
C ASP A 164 14.30 -21.02 3.82
N ALA A 165 13.68 -20.36 2.82
CA ALA A 165 14.16 -19.09 2.30
C ALA A 165 13.60 -17.84 3.01
N TYR A 166 12.44 -17.93 3.67
CA TYR A 166 11.71 -16.77 4.20
C TYR A 166 11.74 -16.71 5.72
N THR A 167 11.75 -15.49 6.25
CA THR A 167 11.49 -15.27 7.68
C THR A 167 10.11 -15.78 8.07
N HIS A 168 9.94 -16.16 9.32
CA HIS A 168 8.68 -16.65 9.89
C HIS A 168 7.49 -15.76 9.56
N ALA A 169 7.65 -14.44 9.66
CA ALA A 169 6.59 -13.50 9.33
C ALA A 169 6.14 -13.65 7.87
N LYS A 170 7.10 -13.71 6.93
CA LYS A 170 6.78 -13.80 5.50
C LYS A 170 6.30 -15.20 5.11
N PHE A 171 6.87 -16.24 5.72
CA PHE A 171 6.44 -17.62 5.51
C PHE A 171 4.99 -17.84 5.94
N ARG A 172 4.54 -17.24 7.04
CA ARG A 172 3.13 -17.30 7.49
C ARG A 172 2.15 -16.73 6.46
N GLU A 173 2.49 -15.64 5.78
CA GLU A 173 1.65 -15.08 4.71
C GLU A 173 1.52 -16.05 3.53
N VAL A 174 2.64 -16.63 3.10
CA VAL A 174 2.67 -17.63 2.02
C VAL A 174 1.85 -18.86 2.43
N GLN A 175 2.05 -19.35 3.65
CA GLN A 175 1.32 -20.49 4.20
C GLN A 175 -0.20 -20.24 4.23
N ALA A 176 -0.65 -19.01 4.52
CA ALA A 176 -2.07 -18.65 4.45
C ALA A 176 -2.64 -18.81 3.03
N GLN A 177 -1.87 -18.45 1.99
CA GLN A 177 -2.26 -18.66 0.59
C GLN A 177 -2.33 -20.15 0.23
N PHE A 178 -1.36 -20.96 0.67
CA PHE A 178 -1.37 -22.42 0.47
C PHE A 178 -2.59 -23.08 1.14
N ARG A 179 -2.91 -22.69 2.37
CA ARG A 179 -4.13 -23.14 3.08
C ARG A 179 -5.40 -22.74 2.35
N GLY A 180 -5.49 -21.48 1.89
CA GLY A 180 -6.61 -21.00 1.09
C GLY A 180 -6.83 -21.83 -0.19
N LYS A 181 -5.75 -22.09 -0.93
CA LYS A 181 -5.79 -22.90 -2.16
C LYS A 181 -6.19 -24.35 -1.89
N ALA A 182 -5.64 -24.99 -0.85
CA ALA A 182 -6.01 -26.34 -0.45
C ALA A 182 -7.50 -26.45 -0.11
N ASN A 183 -8.05 -25.45 0.60
CA ASN A 183 -9.47 -25.38 0.92
C ASN A 183 -10.35 -25.19 -0.32
N CYS A 184 -9.97 -24.34 -1.29
CA CYS A 184 -10.72 -24.22 -2.55
C CYS A 184 -10.70 -25.56 -3.33
N ILE A 185 -9.58 -26.32 -3.33
CA ILE A 185 -9.47 -27.64 -3.99
C ILE A 185 -10.36 -28.70 -3.33
N THR A 186 -10.36 -28.78 -1.99
CA THR A 186 -11.22 -29.72 -1.25
C THR A 186 -12.70 -29.44 -1.50
N ARG A 187 -13.10 -28.16 -1.54
CA ARG A 187 -14.48 -27.76 -1.87
C ARG A 187 -14.88 -28.18 -3.28
N LEU A 188 -14.00 -28.01 -4.27
CA LEU A 188 -14.25 -28.47 -5.65
C LEU A 188 -14.42 -29.99 -5.75
N LYS A 189 -13.60 -30.77 -5.03
CA LYS A 189 -13.73 -32.24 -5.00
C LYS A 189 -15.04 -32.70 -4.35
N ASN A 190 -15.43 -32.07 -3.24
CA ASN A 190 -16.72 -32.37 -2.60
C ASN A 190 -17.91 -31.94 -3.47
N SER A 191 -17.77 -30.88 -4.27
CA SER A 191 -18.79 -30.46 -5.25
C SER A 191 -18.89 -31.43 -6.44
N ALA A 192 -17.79 -32.08 -6.82
CA ALA A 192 -17.77 -33.05 -7.92
C ALA A 192 -18.34 -34.43 -7.54
N LEU A 193 -18.34 -34.76 -6.24
CA LEU A 193 -18.92 -36.01 -5.71
C LEU A 193 -20.42 -35.89 -5.36
N GLY A 194 -20.97 -34.67 -5.36
CA GLY A 194 -22.40 -34.40 -5.17
C GLY A 194 -23.08 -34.05 -6.50
N TYR A 195 -23.88 -34.97 -7.03
CA TYR A 195 -24.64 -34.76 -8.26
C TYR A 195 -25.51 -33.48 -8.22
N GLY A 196 -25.32 -32.63 -9.24
CA GLY A 196 -26.32 -31.77 -9.87
C GLY A 196 -27.05 -30.73 -9.01
N LYS A 197 -26.62 -29.46 -9.09
CA LYS A 197 -27.54 -28.30 -9.21
C LYS A 197 -26.79 -27.00 -9.58
N LYS A 198 -27.45 -26.28 -10.49
CA LYS A 198 -27.21 -25.00 -11.18
C LYS A 198 -26.11 -24.06 -10.62
N TYR A 199 -25.27 -23.60 -11.54
CA TYR A 199 -24.24 -22.58 -11.39
C TYR A 199 -24.78 -21.25 -10.82
N THR A 200 -24.17 -20.79 -9.73
CA THR A 200 -24.03 -19.37 -9.40
C THR A 200 -22.53 -19.07 -9.25
N TRP A 201 -21.99 -18.26 -10.17
CA TRP A 201 -20.63 -17.74 -10.09
C TRP A 201 -20.58 -16.63 -9.04
N ASN A 202 -20.25 -16.97 -7.79
CA ASN A 202 -19.74 -16.00 -6.83
C ASN A 202 -18.21 -16.11 -6.80
N ARG A 203 -17.53 -15.13 -7.42
CA ARG A 203 -16.10 -14.89 -7.27
C ARG A 203 -15.82 -14.48 -5.83
N SER A 204 -15.43 -15.46 -5.02
CA SER A 204 -14.67 -15.29 -3.78
C SER A 204 -13.87 -16.58 -3.52
N CYS A 205 -12.94 -16.89 -4.44
CA CYS A 205 -11.52 -17.08 -4.14
C CYS A 205 -10.83 -15.97 -4.98
#